data_AF-A0A0S7XND0-F1
#
_entry.id   AF-A0A0S7XND0-F1
#
_cell.length_a   1.000
_cell.length_b   1.000
_cell.length_c   1.000
_cell.angle_alpha   90.00
_cell.angle_beta   90.00
_cell.angle_gamma   90.00
#
_symmetry.space_group_name_H-M   'P 1'
#
loop_
_entity.id
_entity.type
_entity.pdbx_description
1 polymer ?
#
loop_
_entity_poly.entity_id
_entity_poly.type
_entity_poly.pdbx_seq_one_letter_code
_entity_poly.pdbx_strand_id
1 'polypeptide(L)' 'MRGTTADISLGFREVNGHMMEMVHFVECCLHGKPTLAPGKDGLAVQKMLDAIYESARVGREVEID' A
#
# COMPACT_ATOMS: atom_id res chain seq x y z
N MET A 1 24.83 7.11 -19.74
CA MET A 1 23.65 6.37 -20.23
C MET A 1 22.72 7.36 -20.93
N ARG A 2 22.19 7.04 -22.12
CA ARG A 2 21.14 7.84 -22.78
C ARG A 2 19.79 7.17 -22.45
N GLY A 3 18.94 7.85 -21.68
CA GLY A 3 17.58 7.38 -21.41
C GLY A 3 16.66 7.71 -22.59
N THR A 4 15.76 6.80 -22.94
CA THR A 4 14.70 7.02 -23.93
C THR A 4 13.37 7.13 -23.21
N THR A 5 12.51 8.07 -23.60
CA THR A 5 11.14 8.16 -23.10
C THR A 5 10.30 7.02 -23.68
N ALA A 6 9.77 6.15 -22.82
CA ALA A 6 8.79 5.14 -23.21
C ALA A 6 7.39 5.66 -22.90
N ASP A 7 6.53 5.69 -23.92
CA ASP A 7 5.10 5.97 -23.75
C ASP A 7 4.40 4.64 -23.44
N ILE A 8 4.24 4.35 -22.15
CA ILE A 8 3.61 3.13 -21.66
C ILE A 8 2.16 3.46 -21.34
N SER A 9 1.24 2.93 -22.14
CA SER A 9 -0.18 2.94 -21.83
C SER A 9 -0.51 1.83 -20.83
N LEU A 10 -0.91 2.25 -19.63
CA LEU A 10 -1.34 1.35 -18.57
C LEU A 10 -2.78 0.90 -18.84
N GLY A 11 -2.94 -0.32 -19.35
CA GLY A 11 -4.25 -0.93 -19.56
C GLY A 11 -4.82 -1.52 -18.27
N PHE A 12 -5.53 -0.72 -17.48
CA PHE A 12 -6.25 -1.22 -16.31
C PHE A 12 -7.76 -1.22 -16.54
N ARG A 13 -8.43 -2.20 -15.94
CA ARG A 13 -9.88 -2.23 -15.90
C ARG A 13 -10.36 -1.14 -14.94
N GLU A 14 -11.12 -0.18 -15.45
CA GLU A 14 -11.80 0.80 -14.62
C GLU A 14 -12.89 0.09 -13.79
N VAL A 15 -12.75 0.16 -12.47
CA VAL A 15 -13.69 -0.39 -11.50
C VAL A 15 -13.91 0.62 -10.39
N ASN A 16 -15.06 0.54 -9.71
CA ASN A 16 -15.28 1.29 -8.49
C ASN A 16 -14.51 0.62 -7.33
N GLY A 17 -13.29 1.08 -7.07
CA GLY A 17 -12.39 0.51 -6.06
C GLY A 17 -13.00 0.51 -4.65
N HIS A 18 -13.60 1.64 -4.24
CA HIS A 18 -14.22 1.77 -2.91
C HIS A 18 -15.35 0.76 -2.69
N MET A 19 -16.21 0.56 -3.70
CA MET A 19 -17.28 -0.42 -3.60
C MET A 19 -16.71 -1.84 -3.48
N MET A 20 -15.64 -2.15 -4.22
CA MET A 20 -14.99 -3.46 -4.14
C MET A 20 -14.36 -3.70 -2.76
N GLU A 21 -13.72 -2.69 -2.17
CA GLU A 21 -13.17 -2.75 -0.81
C GLU A 21 -14.28 -3.03 0.23
N MET A 22 -15.40 -2.32 0.13
CA MET A 22 -16.56 -2.51 1.02
C MET A 22 -17.16 -3.90 0.89
N VAL A 23 -17.32 -4.41 -0.33
CA VAL A 23 -17.80 -5.78 -0.57
C VAL A 23 -16.83 -6.80 0.04
N HIS A 24 -15.53 -6.66 -0.20
CA HIS A 24 -14.52 -7.57 0.35
C HIS A 24 -14.53 -7.57 1.88
N PHE A 25 -14.65 -6.38 2.51
CA PHE A 25 -14.79 -6.26 3.96
C PHE A 25 -16.00 -7.07 4.49
N VAL A 26 -17.17 -6.91 3.88
CA VAL A 26 -18.37 -7.66 4.27
C VAL A 26 -18.19 -9.17 4.08
N GLU A 27 -17.56 -9.60 2.99
CA GLU A 27 -17.27 -11.02 2.75
C GLU A 27 -16.29 -11.62 3.76
N CYS A 28 -15.26 -10.87 4.18
CA CYS A 28 -14.38 -11.28 5.26
C CYS A 28 -15.16 -11.48 6.57
N CYS A 29 -16.06 -10.56 6.91
CA CYS A 29 -16.85 -10.64 8.15
C CYS A 29 -17.85 -11.79 8.13
N LEU A 30 -18.58 -11.98 7.04
CA LEU A 30 -19.66 -12.96 6.97
C LEU A 30 -19.17 -14.38 6.67
N HIS A 31 -18.13 -14.51 5.84
CA HIS A 31 -17.70 -15.80 5.29
C HIS A 31 -16.27 -16.18 5.70
N GLY A 32 -15.60 -15.36 6.51
CA GLY A 32 -14.23 -15.64 6.95
C GLY A 32 -13.21 -15.65 5.80
N LYS A 33 -13.48 -14.96 4.69
CA LYS A 33 -12.49 -14.82 3.61
C LYS A 33 -11.22 -14.15 4.14
N PRO A 34 -10.02 -14.53 3.65
CA PRO A 34 -8.79 -13.84 4.02
C PRO A 34 -8.84 -12.35 3.64
N THR A 35 -8.37 -11.48 4.54
CA THR A 35 -8.22 -10.05 4.25
C THR A 35 -7.09 -9.84 3.23
N LEU A 36 -7.34 -9.07 2.17
CA LEU A 36 -6.31 -8.69 1.20
C LEU A 36 -5.31 -7.67 1.77
N ALA A 37 -5.76 -6.84 2.72
CA ALA A 37 -4.95 -5.88 3.46
C ALA A 37 -5.10 -6.15 4.99
N PRO A 38 -4.44 -7.19 5.53
CA PRO A 38 -4.48 -7.49 6.96
C PRO A 38 -3.86 -6.34 7.78
N GLY A 39 -4.23 -6.22 9.05
CA GLY A 39 -3.77 -5.12 9.92
C GLY A 39 -2.25 -5.02 10.07
N LYS A 40 -1.52 -6.14 9.94
CA LYS A 40 -0.05 -6.16 9.97
C LYS A 40 0.58 -5.36 8.82
N ASP A 41 -0.07 -5.32 7.65
CA ASP A 41 0.43 -4.56 6.50
C ASP A 41 0.24 -3.06 6.78
N GLY A 42 -0.88 -2.67 7.39
CA GLY A 42 -1.09 -1.30 7.87
C GLY A 42 -0.08 -0.88 8.94
N LEU A 43 0.28 -1.79 9.86
CA LEU A 43 1.33 -1.54 10.85
C LEU A 43 2.69 -1.32 10.19
N ALA A 44 3.05 -2.12 9.19
CA ALA A 44 4.29 -1.94 8.43
C ALA A 44 4.33 -0.58 7.73
N VAL A 45 3.21 -0.13 7.15
CA VAL A 45 3.09 1.21 6.57
C VAL A 45 3.31 2.30 7.61
N GLN A 46 2.69 2.21 8.79
CA GLN A 46 2.90 3.22 9.83
C GLN A 46 4.35 3.26 10.32
N LYS A 47 5.00 2.11 10.49
CA LYS A 47 6.43 2.07 10.84
C LYS A 47 7.30 2.74 9.79
N MET A 48 7.01 2.52 8.50
CA MET A 48 7.72 3.20 7.40
C MET A 48 7.55 4.73 7.47
N LEU A 49 6.33 5.21 7.71
CA LEU A 49 6.07 6.65 7.84
C LEU A 49 6.79 7.26 9.05
N ASP A 50 6.75 6.58 10.20
CA ASP A 50 7.45 7.03 11.42
C ASP A 50 8.97 7.09 11.19
N ALA A 51 9.54 6.09 10.52
CA ALA A 51 10.95 6.06 10.18
C ALA A 51 11.35 7.17 9.19
N ILE A 52 10.48 7.52 8.23
CA ILE A 52 10.70 8.66 7.31
C ILE A 52 10.76 9.96 8.10
N TYR A 53 9.82 10.18 9.02
CA TYR A 53 9.81 11.39 9.85
C TYR A 53 11.05 11.47 10.76
N GLU A 54 11.43 10.35 11.38
CA GLU A 54 12.63 10.29 12.21
C GLU A 54 13.90 10.50 11.39
N SER A 55 14.00 9.89 10.20
CA SER A 55 15.12 10.06 9.27
C SER A 55 15.32 11.53 8.88
N ALA A 56 14.22 12.23 8.58
CA ALA A 56 14.25 13.67 8.29
C ALA A 56 14.78 14.49 9.48
N ARG A 57 14.53 14.06 10.71
CA ARG A 57 15.01 14.71 11.94
C ARG A 57 16.49 14.46 12.19
N VAL A 58 16.99 13.25 11.93
CA VAL A 58 18.38 12.85 12.24
C VAL A 58 19.35 12.94 11.07
N GLY A 59 18.83 13.15 9.85
CA GLY A 59 19.63 13.28 8.63
C GLY A 59 20.30 11.98 8.18
N ARG A 60 19.77 10.81 8.58
CA ARG A 60 20.27 9.48 8.19
C ARG A 60 19.14 8.45 8.20
N GLU A 61 19.39 7.31 7.58
CA GLU A 61 18.43 6.19 7.57
C GLU A 61 18.08 5.69 8.98
N VAL A 62 16.85 5.20 9.12
CA VAL A 62 16.28 4.64 10.34
C VAL A 62 15.76 3.25 9.98
N GLU A 63 16.38 2.23 10.56
CA GLU A 63 15.96 0.85 10.35
C GLU A 63 14.65 0.55 11.10
N ILE A 64 13.79 -0.23 10.46
CA ILE A 64 12.55 -0.80 11.03
C ILE A 64 12.53 -2.30 10.80
N ASP A 65 11.80 -3.01 11.65
CA ASP A 65 11.63 -4.47 11.64
C ASP A 65 10.58 -4.97 10.62
#